data_AF-A0ABD5SCY0-F1
#
_entry.id   AF-A0ABD5SCY0-F1
#
_cell.length_a   1.000
_cell.length_b   1.000
_cell.length_c   1.000
_cell.angle_alpha   90.00
_cell.angle_beta   90.00
_cell.angle_gamma   90.00
#
_symmetry.space_group_name_H-M   'P 1'
#
loop_
_entity.id
_entity.type
_entity.pdbx_description
1 polymer ?
#
loop_
_entity_poly.entity_id
_entity_poly.type
_entity_poly.pdbx_seq_one_letter_code
_entity_poly.pdbx_strand_id
1 'polypeptide(L)' 'GTNAAVVGAIGPPTAATAEELGIDVDVIPDDADFESLAEAVVDAAVGGVEVDESTSGT' A
#
# COMPACT_ATOMS: atom_id res chain seq x y z
N GLY A 1 20.32 4.21 -1.60
CA GLY A 1 19.30 4.73 -2.49
C GLY A 1 18.21 3.70 -2.55
N THR A 2 17.02 4.00 -2.06
CA THR A 2 15.88 3.09 -2.04
C THR A 2 14.62 3.93 -1.78
N ASN A 3 14.10 4.59 -2.82
CA ASN A 3 12.72 5.10 -2.79
C ASN A 3 11.81 3.92 -3.15
N ALA A 4 11.60 3.02 -2.19
CA ALA A 4 10.53 2.03 -2.31
C ALA A 4 9.24 2.76 -1.91
N ALA A 5 8.48 3.21 -2.91
CA ALA A 5 7.20 3.86 -2.70
C ALA A 5 6.10 2.83 -2.95
N VAL A 6 5.11 2.78 -2.06
CA VAL A 6 3.92 1.96 -2.26
C VAL A 6 2.97 2.71 -3.20
N VAL A 7 2.56 2.04 -4.28
CA VAL A 7 1.63 2.57 -5.26
C VAL A 7 0.28 1.88 -5.12
N GLY A 8 -0.74 2.64 -4.71
CA GLY A 8 -2.12 2.18 -4.66
C GLY A 8 -2.94 2.67 -5.85
N ALA A 9 -3.83 1.82 -6.37
CA ALA A 9 -4.80 2.20 -7.40
C ALA A 9 -6.23 2.10 -6.84
N ILE A 10 -7.07 3.10 -7.12
CA ILE A 10 -8.46 3.18 -6.62
C ILE A 10 -9.35 2.00 -7.07
N GLY A 11 -8.92 1.25 -8.08
CA GLY A 11 -9.63 0.06 -8.53
C GLY A 11 -8.95 -0.64 -9.71
N PRO A 12 -9.52 -1.78 -10.15
CA PRO A 12 -8.96 -2.62 -11.21
C PRO A 12 -8.66 -1.91 -12.53
N PRO A 13 -9.54 -1.03 -13.08
CA PRO A 13 -9.24 -0.38 -14.36
C PRO A 13 -8.09 0.63 -14.23
N THR A 14 -7.96 1.31 -13.09
CA THR A 14 -6.84 2.22 -12.83
C THR A 14 -5.54 1.46 -12.65
N ALA A 15 -5.57 0.30 -12.00
CA ALA A 15 -4.40 -0.56 -11.87
C ALA A 15 -3.90 -1.04 -13.23
N ALA A 16 -4.79 -1.57 -14.07
CA ALA A 16 -4.44 -2.02 -15.42
C ALA A 16 -3.79 -0.90 -16.25
N THR A 17 -4.33 0.32 -16.21
CA THR A 17 -3.72 1.47 -16.89
C THR A 17 -2.34 1.81 -16.32
N ALA A 18 -2.14 1.74 -15.01
CA ALA A 18 -0.84 1.99 -14.39
C ALA A 18 0.19 0.93 -14.82
N GLU A 19 -0.20 -0.35 -14.84
CA GLU A 19 0.64 -1.46 -15.31
C GLU A 19 1.01 -1.31 -16.79
N GLU A 20 0.07 -0.90 -17.65
CA GLU A 20 0.33 -0.58 -19.06
C GLU A 20 1.34 0.57 -19.25
N LEU A 21 1.42 1.48 -18.27
CA LEU A 21 2.37 2.60 -18.24
C LEU A 21 3.71 2.22 -17.58
N GLY A 22 3.88 0.97 -17.14
CA GLY A 22 5.08 0.47 -16.48
C GLY A 22 5.20 0.87 -15.02
N ILE A 23 4.08 1.11 -14.35
CA ILE A 23 3.99 1.36 -12.92
C ILE A 23 3.49 0.08 -12.24
N ASP A 24 4.32 -0.51 -11.38
CA ASP A 24 3.91 -1.63 -10.52
C ASP A 24 2.93 -1.12 -9.45
N VAL A 25 1.74 -1.71 -9.39
CA VAL A 25 0.71 -1.40 -8.40
C VAL A 25 0.79 -2.43 -7.28
N ASP A 26 1.02 -1.97 -6.06
CA ASP A 26 1.18 -2.84 -4.89
C ASP A 26 -0.15 -3.18 -4.22
N VAL A 27 -1.12 -2.27 -4.28
CA VAL A 27 -2.41 -2.42 -3.58
C VAL A 27 -3.58 -1.93 -4.43
N ILE A 28 -4.69 -2.68 -4.36
CA ILE A 28 -5.99 -2.32 -4.93
C ILE A 28 -7.04 -2.62 -3.85
N PRO A 29 -7.77 -1.62 -3.33
CA PRO A 29 -8.82 -1.85 -2.36
C PRO A 29 -10.04 -2.51 -3.02
N ASP A 30 -10.77 -3.33 -2.25
CA ASP A 30 -12.01 -3.97 -2.69
C ASP A 30 -13.13 -2.94 -2.97
N ASP A 31 -13.16 -1.87 -2.19
CA ASP A 31 -14.08 -0.74 -2.33
C ASP A 31 -13.38 0.47 -2.96
N ALA A 32 -14.03 1.09 -3.96
CA ALA A 32 -13.51 2.23 -4.71
C ALA A 32 -13.70 3.56 -3.94
N ASP A 33 -13.24 3.58 -2.70
CA ASP A 33 -13.39 4.68 -1.75
C ASP A 33 -12.02 5.19 -1.28
N PHE A 34 -11.94 6.49 -0.99
CA PHE A 34 -10.69 7.14 -0.60
C PHE A 34 -10.12 6.61 0.72
N GLU A 35 -11.00 6.34 1.70
CA GLU A 35 -10.60 5.84 3.01
C GLU A 35 -10.02 4.43 2.89
N SER A 36 -10.73 3.53 2.19
CA SER A 36 -10.28 2.17 1.89
C SER A 36 -8.93 2.15 1.15
N LEU A 37 -8.74 3.03 0.16
CA LEU A 37 -7.46 3.15 -0.54
C LEU A 37 -6.33 3.63 0.39
N ALA A 38 -6.59 4.65 1.21
CA ALA A 38 -5.59 5.19 2.12
C ALA A 38 -5.19 4.15 3.18
N GLU A 39 -6.16 3.44 3.76
CA GLU A 39 -5.91 2.36 4.71
C GLU A 39 -5.09 1.23 4.07
N ALA A 40 -5.47 0.75 2.89
CA ALA A 40 -4.75 -0.31 2.20
C ALA A 40 -3.31 0.10 1.85
N VAL A 41 -3.09 1.34 1.42
CA VAL A 41 -1.74 1.87 1.11
C VAL A 41 -0.92 2.02 2.38
N VAL A 42 -1.50 2.52 3.46
CA VAL A 42 -0.81 2.64 4.75
C VAL A 42 -0.45 1.26 5.26
N ASP A 43 -1.37 0.29 5.26
CA ASP A 43 -1.12 -1.10 5.68
C ASP A 43 0.03 -1.73 4.89
N ALA A 44 0.03 -1.59 3.56
CA ALA A 44 1.12 -2.08 2.71
C ALA A 44 2.46 -1.35 2.97
N ALA A 45 2.43 -0.05 3.27
CA ALA A 45 3.63 0.74 3.55
C ALA A 45 4.21 0.49 4.94
N VAL A 46 3.36 0.23 5.94
CA VAL A 46 3.75 -0.02 7.32
C VAL A 46 3.91 -1.51 7.64
N GLY A 47 3.44 -2.42 6.79
CA GLY A 47 3.64 -3.87 6.93
C GLY A 47 5.11 -4.32 6.85
N GLY A 48 6.03 -3.39 6.53
CA GLY A 48 7.48 -3.55 6.68
C GLY A 48 8.05 -3.07 8.02
N VAL A 49 7.25 -2.45 8.88
CA VAL A 49 7.58 -2.21 10.28
C VAL A 49 7.19 -3.47 11.04
N GLU A 50 8.18 -4.32 11.29
CA GLU A 50 8.16 -5.17 12.47
C GLU A 50 7.94 -4.26 13.68
N VAL A 51 6.70 -4.19 14.17
CA VAL A 51 6.44 -3.73 15.53
C VAL A 51 7.02 -4.79 16.45
N ASP A 52 8.33 -4.69 16.71
CA ASP A 52 8.96 -5.34 17.83
C ASP A 52 8.44 -4.67 19.10
N GLU A 53 7.25 -5.07 19.53
CA GLU A 53 6.69 -4.72 20.84
C GLU A 53 7.47 -5.46 21.94
N SER A 54 8.80 -5.33 21.97
CA SER A 54 9.64 -5.72 23.11
C SER A 54 9.68 -4.59 24.13
N THR A 55 8.52 -4.10 24.60
CA THR A 55 8.52 -3.32 25.84
C THR A 55 8.45 -4.30 27.01
N SER A 56 9.59 -4.93 27.28
CA SER A 56 9.88 -5.51 28.58
C SER A 56 9.96 -4.35 29.59
N GLY A 57 8.88 -4.15 30.34
CA GLY A 57 8.75 -3.08 31.32
C GLY A 57 8.17 -3.59 32.63
N THR A 58 9.05 -4.20 33.44
CA THR A 58 8.98 -4.55 34.89
C THR A 58 7.71 -5.22 35.44
#